data_AF-A0A357GVM3-F1
#
_entry.id   AF-A0A357GVM3-F1
#
_cell.length_a   1.000
_cell.length_b   1.000
_cell.length_c   1.000
_cell.angle_alpha   90.00
_cell.angle_beta   90.00
_cell.angle_gamma   90.00
#
_symmetry.space_group_name_H-M   'P 1'
#
loop_
_entity.id
_entity.type
_entity.pdbx_description
1 polymer ?
#
loop_
_entity_poly.entity_id
_entity_poly.type
_entity_poly.pdbx_seq_one_letter_code
_entity_poly.pdbx_strand_id
1 'polypeptide(L)'
;MLIKYWRLILFVLVIVGLIYAIGWSVNKFILKGKWGSGETKTYQVLVAVYDEKNSNPIEDKKSSMKKGYVIGVYGENHEWSDTEKFSYLILKIKLNEKEAQKIVEPVEKEIDKKTLSEEQKKMIKEEKNPEVQKEVVAARKYKIDLEKIGFSDPNSLLKGQPFRDKVFGWEIVEKISN
;
A
#
# COMPACT_ATOMS: atom_id res chain seq x y z
N MET A 1 -55.76 -28.45 -7.81
CA MET A 1 -55.55 -26.98 -7.87
C MET A 1 -54.08 -26.56 -7.61
N LEU A 2 -53.13 -27.48 -7.36
CA LEU A 2 -51.71 -27.14 -7.14
C LEU A 2 -50.86 -26.93 -8.42
N ILE A 3 -51.24 -27.56 -9.54
CA ILE A 3 -50.43 -27.55 -10.77
C ILE A 3 -50.47 -26.17 -11.48
N LYS A 4 -51.49 -25.36 -11.22
CA LYS A 4 -51.73 -24.09 -11.94
C LYS A 4 -50.82 -22.95 -11.49
N TYR A 5 -50.28 -22.99 -10.27
CA TYR A 5 -49.44 -21.94 -9.71
C TYR A 5 -47.94 -22.20 -9.84
N TRP A 6 -47.54 -23.40 -10.26
CA TRP A 6 -46.12 -23.77 -10.40
C TRP A 6 -45.37 -22.84 -11.37
N ARG A 7 -46.02 -22.48 -12.50
CA ARG A 7 -45.45 -21.52 -13.46
C ARG A 7 -45.30 -20.11 -12.88
N LEU A 8 -46.21 -19.70 -11.99
CA LEU A 8 -46.15 -18.40 -11.32
C LEU A 8 -45.04 -18.38 -10.27
N ILE A 9 -44.89 -19.46 -9.49
CA ILE A 9 -43.84 -19.62 -8.49
C ILE A 9 -42.46 -19.63 -9.16
N LEU A 10 -42.32 -20.34 -10.27
CA LEU A 10 -41.06 -20.38 -11.03
C LEU A 10 -40.70 -19.01 -11.60
N PHE A 11 -41.69 -18.23 -12.05
CA PHE A 11 -41.48 -16.88 -12.54
C PHE A 11 -41.04 -15.91 -11.42
N VAL A 12 -41.65 -16.01 -10.23
CA VAL A 12 -41.24 -15.22 -9.05
C VAL A 12 -39.82 -15.57 -8.62
N LEU A 13 -39.45 -16.86 -8.60
CA LEU A 13 -38.09 -17.28 -8.25
C LEU A 13 -37.03 -16.78 -9.26
N VAL A 14 -37.36 -16.74 -10.55
CA VAL A 14 -36.47 -16.18 -11.58
C VAL A 14 -36.28 -14.67 -11.40
N ILE A 15 -37.35 -13.93 -11.09
CA ILE A 15 -37.26 -12.49 -10.83
C ILE A 15 -36.43 -12.21 -9.57
N VAL A 16 -36.65 -12.95 -8.49
CA VAL A 16 -35.85 -12.82 -7.25
C VAL A 16 -34.38 -13.14 -7.52
N GLY A 17 -34.09 -14.18 -8.31
CA GLY A 17 -32.73 -14.52 -8.73
C GLY A 17 -32.06 -13.42 -9.57
N LEU A 18 -32.79 -12.79 -10.48
CA LEU A 18 -32.29 -11.67 -11.29
C LEU A 18 -31.99 -10.43 -10.44
N ILE A 19 -32.87 -10.08 -9.50
CA ILE A 19 -32.65 -8.95 -8.57
C ILE A 19 -31.41 -9.22 -7.70
N TYR A 20 -31.24 -10.45 -7.21
CA TYR A 20 -30.04 -10.84 -6.46
C TYR A 20 -28.76 -10.79 -7.31
N ALA A 21 -28.81 -11.25 -8.56
CA ALA A 21 -27.66 -11.23 -9.46
C ALA A 21 -27.23 -9.81 -9.85
N ILE A 22 -28.20 -8.91 -10.06
CA ILE A 22 -27.95 -7.49 -10.33
C ILE A 22 -27.40 -6.81 -9.07
N GLY A 23 -28.02 -7.03 -7.90
CA GLY A 23 -27.54 -6.51 -6.62
C GLY A 23 -26.11 -6.95 -6.29
N TRP A 24 -25.78 -8.22 -6.56
CA TRP A 24 -24.44 -8.76 -6.35
C TRP A 24 -23.40 -8.21 -7.35
N SER A 25 -23.78 -8.04 -8.62
CA SER A 25 -22.90 -7.45 -9.65
C SER A 25 -22.64 -5.97 -9.40
N VAL A 26 -23.67 -5.21 -9.01
CA VAL A 26 -23.55 -3.79 -8.66
C VAL A 26 -22.74 -3.63 -7.36
N ASN A 27 -22.94 -4.47 -6.35
CA ASN A 27 -22.15 -4.41 -5.12
C ASN A 27 -20.67 -4.75 -5.38
N LYS A 28 -20.36 -5.72 -6.26
CA LYS A 28 -18.98 -6.07 -6.62
C LYS A 28 -18.28 -4.99 -7.46
N PHE A 29 -19.01 -4.30 -8.34
CA PHE A 29 -18.48 -3.16 -9.10
C PHE A 29 -18.34 -1.89 -8.24
N ILE A 30 -19.28 -1.61 -7.34
CA ILE A 30 -19.21 -0.49 -6.40
C ILE A 30 -18.12 -0.73 -5.35
N LEU A 31 -17.91 -1.96 -4.87
CA LEU A 31 -16.81 -2.30 -3.94
C LEU A 31 -15.42 -2.24 -4.59
N LYS A 32 -15.31 -2.50 -5.90
CA LYS A 32 -14.06 -2.26 -6.67
C LYS A 32 -13.87 -0.77 -7.03
N GLY A 33 -14.95 -0.02 -7.21
CA GLY A 33 -14.91 1.42 -7.52
C GLY A 33 -14.82 2.36 -6.31
N LYS A 34 -15.20 1.91 -5.10
CA LYS A 34 -15.13 2.67 -3.85
C LYS A 34 -13.87 2.37 -3.03
N TRP A 35 -12.70 2.38 -3.67
CA TRP A 35 -11.43 2.45 -2.95
C TRP A 35 -11.08 3.89 -2.49
N GLY A 36 -11.90 4.89 -2.82
CA GLY A 36 -11.65 6.30 -2.50
C GLY A 36 -12.85 7.07 -1.94
N SER A 37 -13.43 6.64 -0.81
CA SER A 37 -14.48 7.41 -0.12
C SER A 37 -14.15 7.77 1.32
N GLY A 38 -12.85 7.86 1.66
CA GLY A 38 -12.40 8.52 2.88
C GLY A 38 -12.10 9.98 2.59
N GLU A 39 -12.27 10.85 3.59
CA GLU A 39 -11.82 12.23 3.52
C GLU A 39 -10.32 12.25 3.18
N THR A 40 -9.96 12.87 2.06
CA THR A 40 -8.55 13.02 1.65
C THR A 40 -7.91 14.19 2.37
N LYS A 41 -6.71 14.01 2.90
CA LYS A 41 -5.91 15.04 3.56
C LYS A 41 -4.56 15.18 2.88
N THR A 42 -3.94 16.34 3.02
CA THR A 42 -2.56 16.54 2.57
C THR A 42 -1.62 15.96 3.61
N TYR A 43 -0.71 15.09 3.17
CA TYR A 43 0.38 14.56 3.97
C TYR A 43 1.71 15.01 3.38
N GLN A 44 2.74 15.08 4.22
CA GLN A 44 4.12 15.13 3.77
C GLN A 44 4.70 13.72 3.80
N VAL A 45 5.29 13.28 2.70
CA VAL A 45 5.96 11.98 2.62
C VAL A 45 7.46 12.16 2.46
N LEU A 46 8.21 11.31 3.15
CA LEU A 46 9.67 11.27 3.07
C LEU A 46 10.10 10.19 2.09
N VAL A 47 10.77 10.58 1.00
CA VAL A 47 11.11 9.68 -0.11
C VAL A 47 12.62 9.50 -0.20
N ALA A 48 13.08 8.25 -0.24
CA ALA A 48 14.47 7.92 -0.51
C ALA A 48 14.84 8.28 -1.95
N VAL A 49 15.94 9.02 -2.12
CA VAL A 49 16.43 9.46 -3.44
C VAL A 49 17.65 8.68 -3.92
N TYR A 50 18.29 7.95 -3.01
CA TYR A 50 19.41 7.06 -3.27
C TYR A 50 18.95 5.60 -3.22
N ASP A 51 19.72 4.74 -3.90
CA ASP A 51 19.50 3.29 -3.91
C ASP A 51 20.66 2.62 -3.17
N GLU A 52 20.38 2.12 -1.97
CA GLU A 52 21.31 1.30 -1.21
C GLU A 52 21.29 -0.12 -1.74
N LYS A 53 22.43 -0.63 -2.22
CA LYS A 53 22.54 -1.96 -2.79
C LYS A 53 23.25 -2.92 -1.83
N ASN A 54 22.69 -4.10 -1.66
CA ASN A 54 23.28 -5.21 -0.93
C ASN A 54 23.63 -6.35 -1.90
N SER A 55 24.81 -6.95 -1.73
CA SER A 55 25.26 -8.09 -2.53
C SER A 55 24.36 -9.32 -2.37
N ASN A 56 23.69 -9.48 -1.24
CA ASN A 56 22.69 -10.53 -1.03
C ASN A 56 21.31 -10.05 -1.51
N PRO A 57 20.73 -10.64 -2.56
CA PRO A 57 19.46 -10.19 -3.14
C PRO A 57 18.25 -10.35 -2.21
N ILE A 58 18.32 -11.24 -1.21
CA ILE A 58 17.24 -11.41 -0.23
C ILE A 58 17.24 -10.24 0.76
N GLU A 59 18.42 -9.88 1.28
CA GLU A 59 18.59 -8.74 2.18
C GLU A 59 18.38 -7.42 1.46
N ASP A 60 18.78 -7.33 0.18
CA ASP A 60 18.59 -6.15 -0.66
C ASP A 60 17.11 -5.74 -0.78
N LYS A 61 16.21 -6.73 -0.94
CA LYS A 61 14.76 -6.51 -0.99
C LYS A 61 14.18 -6.01 0.33
N LYS A 62 14.82 -6.35 1.46
CA LYS A 62 14.43 -5.92 2.80
C LYS A 62 14.93 -4.52 3.14
N SER A 63 15.82 -3.93 2.33
CA SER A 63 16.25 -2.54 2.52
C SER A 63 15.09 -1.56 2.29
N SER A 64 14.93 -0.64 3.23
CA SER A 64 13.99 0.48 3.10
C SER A 64 14.57 1.65 2.31
N MET A 65 15.88 1.66 2.07
CA MET A 65 16.62 2.76 1.41
C MET A 65 16.78 2.50 -0.08
N LYS A 66 15.65 2.27 -0.76
CA LYS A 66 15.59 2.11 -2.21
C LYS A 66 15.05 3.39 -2.84
N LYS A 67 15.61 3.78 -3.98
CA LYS A 67 15.19 5.00 -4.68
C LYS A 67 13.68 4.97 -4.98
N GLY A 68 13.00 6.04 -4.59
CA GLY A 68 11.54 6.22 -4.71
C GLY A 68 10.74 5.64 -3.55
N TYR A 69 11.34 4.88 -2.61
CA TYR A 69 10.58 4.31 -1.50
C TYR A 69 10.16 5.40 -0.53
N VAL A 70 8.92 5.28 -0.04
CA VAL A 70 8.43 6.14 1.04
C VAL A 70 8.86 5.55 2.38
N ILE A 71 9.66 6.33 3.10
CA ILE A 71 10.18 5.96 4.41
C ILE A 71 9.11 6.18 5.48
N GLY A 72 8.40 7.31 5.40
CA GLY A 72 7.34 7.66 6.33
C GLY A 72 6.35 8.69 5.77
N VAL A 73 5.19 8.76 6.41
CA VAL A 73 4.07 9.65 6.08
C VAL A 73 3.75 10.48 7.32
N TYR A 74 3.68 11.78 7.16
CA TYR A 74 3.55 12.75 8.24
C TYR A 74 2.45 13.77 7.91
N GLY A 75 1.89 14.40 8.95
CA GLY A 75 0.90 15.45 8.75
C GLY A 75 1.47 16.66 7.99
N GLU A 76 0.59 17.46 7.39
CA GLU A 76 0.98 18.62 6.56
C GLU A 76 1.88 19.63 7.28
N ASN A 77 1.78 19.74 8.61
CA ASN A 77 2.54 20.70 9.41
C ASN A 77 3.80 20.10 10.06
N HIS A 78 4.26 18.93 9.60
CA HIS A 78 5.48 18.34 10.15
C HIS A 78 6.70 19.21 9.82
N GLU A 79 7.50 19.48 10.86
CA GLU A 79 8.74 20.23 10.74
C GLU A 79 9.91 19.28 10.50
N TRP A 80 10.67 19.57 9.44
CA TRP A 80 11.82 18.75 9.06
C TRP A 80 13.13 19.37 9.54
N SER A 81 14.03 18.53 10.04
CA SER A 81 15.42 18.92 10.25
C SER A 81 16.12 19.22 8.92
N ASP A 82 17.20 20.00 8.96
CA ASP A 82 17.97 20.29 7.73
C ASP A 82 18.63 19.03 7.18
N THR A 83 19.07 18.11 8.04
CA THR A 83 19.59 16.79 7.64
C THR A 83 18.57 16.02 6.81
N GLU A 84 17.31 15.97 7.22
CA GLU A 84 16.24 15.29 6.47
C GLU A 84 15.97 15.99 5.13
N LYS A 85 15.95 17.32 5.12
CA LYS A 85 15.79 18.10 3.89
C LYS A 85 16.96 17.93 2.90
N PHE A 86 18.14 17.52 3.35
CA PHE A 86 19.26 17.24 2.45
C PHE A 86 19.35 15.77 2.03
N SER A 87 18.85 14.86 2.86
CA SER A 87 18.99 13.42 2.66
C SER A 87 17.83 12.80 1.88
N TYR A 88 16.65 13.41 1.93
CA TYR A 88 15.41 12.86 1.38
C TYR A 88 14.63 13.90 0.59
N LEU A 89 13.85 13.42 -0.37
CA LEU A 89 12.86 14.24 -1.06
C LEU A 89 11.57 14.27 -0.24
N ILE A 90 11.10 15.47 0.08
CA ILE A 90 9.87 15.68 0.84
C ILE A 90 8.78 16.13 -0.15
N LEU A 91 7.70 15.35 -0.26
CA LEU A 91 6.59 15.66 -1.16
C LEU A 91 5.30 15.86 -0.38
N LYS A 92 4.49 16.84 -0.78
CA LYS A 92 3.10 16.94 -0.33
C LYS A 92 2.23 16.07 -1.22
N ILE A 93 1.51 15.12 -0.64
CA ILE A 93 0.61 14.22 -1.36
C ILE A 93 -0.76 14.23 -0.70
N LYS A 94 -1.80 14.38 -1.52
CA LYS A 94 -3.19 14.26 -1.11
C LYS A 94 -3.59 12.79 -1.09
N LEU A 95 -3.79 12.25 0.11
CA LEU A 95 -4.07 10.83 0.35
C LEU A 95 -5.29 10.69 1.26
N ASN A 96 -6.07 9.63 1.08
CA ASN A 96 -6.93 9.14 2.15
C ASN A 96 -6.13 8.27 3.15
N GLU A 97 -6.70 7.99 4.31
CA GLU A 97 -6.03 7.24 5.37
C GLU A 97 -5.53 5.85 4.92
N LYS A 98 -6.31 5.16 4.08
CA LYS A 98 -5.91 3.83 3.57
C LYS A 98 -4.72 3.94 2.61
N GLU A 99 -4.66 4.99 1.80
CA GLU A 99 -3.54 5.25 0.90
C GLU A 99 -2.28 5.63 1.67
N ALA A 100 -2.41 6.46 2.70
CA ALA A 100 -1.31 6.83 3.59
C ALA A 100 -0.69 5.60 4.29
N GLN A 101 -1.50 4.62 4.68
CA GLN A 101 -0.99 3.35 5.23
C GLN A 101 -0.37 2.45 4.14
N LYS A 102 -1.00 2.37 2.97
CA LYS A 102 -0.54 1.51 1.87
C LYS A 102 0.83 1.90 1.33
N ILE A 103 1.12 3.20 1.24
CA ILE A 103 2.36 3.67 0.59
C ILE A 103 3.63 3.23 1.34
N VAL A 104 3.51 2.90 2.63
CA VAL A 104 4.60 2.37 3.47
C VAL A 104 4.49 0.87 3.74
N GLU A 105 3.49 0.19 3.16
CA GLU A 105 3.17 -1.20 3.46
C GLU A 105 4.24 -2.17 2.91
N PRO A 106 4.75 -3.11 3.72
CA PRO A 106 5.70 -4.12 3.28
C PRO A 106 5.05 -5.24 2.45
N VAL A 107 5.88 -6.00 1.73
CA VAL A 107 5.49 -7.28 1.13
C VAL A 107 5.68 -8.38 2.15
N GLU A 108 4.58 -8.98 2.59
CA GLU A 108 4.56 -10.06 3.57
C GLU A 108 4.22 -11.40 2.90
N LYS A 109 4.83 -12.49 3.39
CA LYS A 109 4.51 -13.87 2.99
C LYS A 109 4.26 -14.71 4.24
N GLU A 110 3.21 -15.54 4.21
CA GLU A 110 2.94 -16.48 5.29
C GLU A 110 4.04 -17.54 5.38
N ILE A 111 4.57 -17.75 6.58
CA ILE A 111 5.53 -18.81 6.89
C ILE A 111 4.76 -20.08 7.22
N ASP A 112 5.07 -21.17 6.52
CA ASP A 112 4.56 -22.49 6.90
C ASP A 112 5.24 -22.92 8.21
N LYS A 113 4.43 -23.16 9.25
CA LYS A 113 4.93 -23.59 10.56
C LYS A 113 5.74 -24.89 10.50
N LYS A 114 5.60 -25.68 9.43
CA LYS A 114 6.32 -26.94 9.21
C LYS A 114 7.80 -26.76 8.84
N THR A 115 8.20 -25.60 8.32
CA THR A 115 9.59 -25.32 7.91
C THR A 115 10.45 -24.66 8.98
N LEU A 116 9.88 -24.35 10.14
CA LEU A 116 10.60 -23.71 11.25
C LEU A 116 11.50 -24.70 12.01
N SER A 117 12.67 -24.23 12.46
CA SER A 117 13.54 -25.02 13.34
C SER A 117 12.92 -25.20 14.74
N GLU A 118 13.36 -26.22 15.47
CA GLU A 118 12.90 -26.46 16.86
C GLU A 118 13.23 -25.30 17.81
N GLU A 119 14.30 -24.55 17.55
CA GLU A 119 14.67 -23.36 18.31
C GLU A 119 13.72 -22.19 18.03
N GLN A 120 13.38 -21.96 16.76
CA GLN A 120 12.40 -20.96 16.37
C GLN A 120 11.03 -21.28 16.98
N LYS A 121 10.61 -22.56 16.94
CA LYS A 121 9.35 -23.03 17.56
C LYS A 121 9.29 -22.78 19.08
N LYS A 122 10.43 -22.82 19.79
CA LYS A 122 10.49 -22.53 21.23
C LYS A 122 10.34 -21.05 21.52
N MET A 123 11.06 -20.19 20.79
CA MET A 123 10.93 -18.72 20.92
C MET A 123 9.49 -18.27 20.62
N ILE A 124 8.87 -18.88 19.61
CA ILE A 124 7.48 -18.63 19.18
C ILE A 124 6.44 -19.05 20.24
N LYS A 125 6.72 -20.09 21.04
CA LYS A 125 5.79 -20.54 22.11
C LYS A 125 5.77 -19.60 23.31
N GLU A 126 6.86 -18.85 23.52
CA GLU A 126 7.00 -17.89 24.62
C GLU A 126 6.34 -16.54 24.29
N GLU A 127 6.35 -16.13 23.01
CA GLU A 127 5.56 -15.00 22.52
C GLU A 127 4.09 -15.42 22.30
N LYS A 128 3.21 -15.09 23.25
CA LYS A 128 1.76 -15.36 23.21
C LYS A 128 1.00 -14.56 22.14
N ASN A 129 1.44 -14.56 20.87
CA ASN A 129 0.69 -13.91 19.78
C ASN A 129 0.32 -14.94 18.68
N PRO A 130 -0.96 -15.33 18.55
CA PRO A 130 -1.40 -16.39 17.63
C PRO A 130 -1.57 -15.95 16.17
N GLU A 131 -1.21 -14.73 15.80
CA GLU A 131 -1.32 -14.28 14.42
C GLU A 131 -0.32 -15.00 13.51
N VAL A 132 -0.83 -15.47 12.36
CA VAL A 132 -0.10 -16.14 11.29
C VAL A 132 1.23 -15.44 11.05
N GLN A 133 2.34 -16.16 11.25
CA GLN A 133 3.68 -15.59 11.11
C GLN A 133 3.87 -15.18 9.65
N LYS A 134 3.98 -13.87 9.45
CA LYS A 134 4.29 -13.29 8.16
C LYS A 134 5.75 -12.87 8.16
N GLU A 135 6.52 -13.38 7.22
CA GLU A 135 7.86 -12.86 6.95
C GLU A 135 7.75 -11.67 6.00
N VAL A 136 8.43 -10.57 6.33
CA VAL A 136 8.62 -9.46 5.40
C VAL A 136 9.62 -9.90 4.33
N VAL A 137 9.14 -10.08 3.10
CA VAL A 137 9.95 -10.47 1.92
C VAL A 137 10.54 -9.25 1.21
N ALA A 138 9.86 -8.11 1.30
CA ALA A 138 10.37 -6.83 0.80
C ALA A 138 9.87 -5.66 1.64
N ALA A 139 10.68 -4.61 1.75
CA ALA A 139 10.39 -3.47 2.61
C ALA A 139 9.12 -2.71 2.22
N ARG A 140 8.80 -2.62 0.93
CA ARG A 140 7.68 -1.82 0.41
C ARG A 140 7.00 -2.50 -0.77
N LYS A 141 5.68 -2.30 -0.89
CA LYS A 141 4.84 -2.69 -2.05
C LYS A 141 4.79 -1.61 -3.13
N TYR A 142 5.01 -0.36 -2.76
CA TYR A 142 4.84 0.81 -3.62
C TYR A 142 6.08 1.71 -3.55
N LYS A 143 6.28 2.51 -4.61
CA LYS A 143 7.28 3.58 -4.66
C LYS A 143 6.72 4.81 -5.38
N ILE A 144 7.36 5.94 -5.19
CA ILE A 144 7.12 7.15 -5.98
C ILE A 144 7.89 7.04 -7.29
N ASP A 145 7.20 7.31 -8.39
CA ASP A 145 7.81 7.48 -9.71
C ASP A 145 8.47 8.86 -9.77
N LEU A 146 9.77 8.89 -9.44
CA LEU A 146 10.56 10.11 -9.42
C LEU A 146 10.73 10.74 -10.82
N GLU A 147 10.75 9.93 -11.87
CA GLU A 147 10.86 10.41 -13.25
C GLU A 147 9.59 11.13 -13.68
N LYS A 148 8.42 10.57 -13.32
CA LYS A 148 7.11 11.18 -13.60
C LYS A 148 6.92 12.55 -12.96
N ILE A 149 7.52 12.79 -11.79
CA ILE A 149 7.49 14.11 -11.15
C ILE A 149 8.62 15.03 -11.61
N GLY A 150 9.51 14.56 -12.50
CA GLY A 150 10.64 15.31 -13.02
C GLY A 150 11.81 15.46 -12.05
N PHE A 151 11.97 14.53 -11.11
CA PHE A 151 13.08 14.50 -10.16
C PHE A 151 14.12 13.46 -10.57
N SER A 152 15.27 13.91 -11.06
CA SER A 152 16.35 13.04 -11.53
C SER A 152 17.67 13.19 -10.76
N ASP A 153 17.95 14.36 -10.20
CA ASP A 153 19.22 14.68 -9.53
C ASP A 153 19.06 14.84 -8.01
N PRO A 154 19.50 13.86 -7.19
CA PRO A 154 19.51 13.97 -5.74
C PRO A 154 20.33 15.14 -5.18
N ASN A 155 21.38 15.58 -5.88
CA ASN A 155 22.22 16.68 -5.41
C ASN A 155 21.50 18.04 -5.44
N SER A 156 20.38 18.13 -6.18
CA SER A 156 19.52 19.32 -6.16
C SER A 156 18.98 19.65 -4.76
N LEU A 157 18.84 18.65 -3.88
CA LEU A 157 18.38 18.84 -2.50
C LEU A 157 19.31 19.72 -1.67
N LEU A 158 20.61 19.75 -1.99
CA LEU A 158 21.59 20.65 -1.34
C LEU A 158 21.27 22.14 -1.58
N LYS A 159 20.52 22.44 -2.65
CA LYS A 159 20.06 23.79 -2.98
C LYS A 159 18.68 24.10 -2.37
N GLY A 160 18.03 23.11 -1.76
CA GLY A 160 16.72 23.19 -1.15
C GLY A 160 15.74 22.15 -1.67
N GLN A 161 14.61 22.01 -0.97
CA GLN A 161 13.54 21.09 -1.35
C GLN A 161 12.81 21.58 -2.61
N PRO A 162 12.71 20.77 -3.68
CA PRO A 162 11.88 21.08 -4.84
C PRO A 162 10.39 20.90 -4.52
N PHE A 163 9.52 21.39 -5.40
CA PHE A 163 8.06 21.14 -5.39
C PHE A 163 7.30 21.58 -4.11
N ARG A 164 7.83 22.50 -3.30
CA ARG A 164 7.21 22.96 -2.04
C ARG A 164 5.78 23.48 -2.20
N ASP A 165 5.48 24.03 -3.36
CA ASP A 165 4.19 24.63 -3.74
C ASP A 165 3.27 23.67 -4.49
N LYS A 166 3.71 22.42 -4.73
CA LYS A 166 2.91 21.39 -5.42
C LYS A 166 2.36 20.39 -4.41
N VAL A 167 1.13 19.96 -4.68
CA VAL A 167 0.50 18.82 -4.00
C VAL A 167 0.19 17.78 -5.06
N PHE A 168 0.78 16.60 -4.92
CA PHE A 168 0.58 15.48 -5.82
C PHE A 168 -0.60 14.61 -5.37
N GLY A 169 -1.18 13.82 -6.26
CA GLY A 169 -2.12 12.76 -5.88
C GLY A 169 -1.51 11.37 -5.96
N TRP A 170 -2.34 10.35 -5.79
CA TRP A 170 -1.94 8.94 -5.86
C TRP A 170 -1.34 8.54 -7.23
N GLU A 171 -1.57 9.33 -8.29
CA GLU A 171 -1.07 9.04 -9.63
C GLU A 171 0.45 8.96 -9.74
N ILE A 172 1.21 9.54 -8.81
CA ILE A 172 2.68 9.44 -8.80
C ILE A 172 3.19 8.18 -8.10
N VAL A 173 2.28 7.38 -7.52
CA VAL A 173 2.61 6.13 -6.82
C VAL A 173 2.51 4.96 -7.80
N GLU A 174 3.58 4.16 -7.87
CA GLU A 174 3.64 2.94 -8.67
C GLU A 174 3.75 1.71 -7.77
N LYS A 175 3.12 0.60 -8.20
CA LYS A 175 3.28 -0.69 -7.55
C LYS A 175 4.57 -1.34 -8.05
N ILE A 176 5.39 -1.80 -7.13
CA ILE A 176 6.64 -2.49 -7.45
C ILE A 176 6.28 -3.84 -8.05
N SER A 177 6.70 -4.08 -9.29
CA SER A 177 6.55 -5.37 -9.95
C SER A 177 7.65 -6.30 -9.45
N ASN A 178 7.25 -7.45 -8.89
CA ASN A 178 8.17 -8.49 -8.41
C ASN A 178 8.65 -9.40 -9.55
#